data_AF-A0A7X7I536-F1
#
_entry.id   AF-A0A7X7I536-F1
#
_cell.length_a   1.000
_cell.length_b   1.000
_cell.length_c   1.000
_cell.angle_alpha   90.00
_cell.angle_beta   90.00
_cell.angle_gamma   90.00
#
_symmetry.space_group_name_H-M   'P 1'
#
loop_
_entity.id
_entity.type
_entity.pdbx_description
1 polymer ?
#
loop_
_entity_poly.entity_id
_entity_poly.type
_entity_poly.pdbx_seq_one_letter_code
_entity_poly.pdbx_strand_id
1 'polypeptide(L)' 'MPEIQKWELVQLDFPSDCNIILGQSHFIKTVEDLFEALATSSPALQFGIAFCEASGDCLIRF' A
#
# COMPACT_ATOMS: atom_id res chain seq x y z
N MET A 1 -21.23 -16.45 9.03
CA MET A 1 -20.06 -15.56 9.17
C MET A 1 -18.88 -16.35 8.65
N PRO A 2 -17.98 -15.78 7.83
CA PRO A 2 -16.81 -16.52 7.38
C PRO A 2 -15.96 -16.91 8.60
N GLU A 3 -15.61 -18.19 8.70
CA GLU A 3 -14.68 -18.69 9.72
C GLU A 3 -13.24 -18.38 9.29
N ILE A 4 -12.40 -17.97 10.24
CA ILE A 4 -10.97 -17.78 9.99
C ILE A 4 -10.34 -19.16 9.82
N GLN A 5 -9.90 -19.48 8.61
CA GLN A 5 -9.35 -20.80 8.28
C GLN A 5 -7.88 -20.97 8.68
N LYS A 6 -7.10 -19.88 8.70
CA LYS A 6 -5.65 -19.90 8.98
C LYS A 6 -5.16 -18.53 9.44
N TRP A 7 -4.17 -18.53 10.32
CA TRP A 7 -3.36 -17.34 10.65
C TRP A 7 -2.00 -17.42 9.97
N GLU A 8 -1.52 -16.28 9.48
CA GLU A 8 -0.20 -16.16 8.87
C GLU A 8 0.48 -14.90 9.41
N LEU A 9 1.74 -15.06 9.83
CA LEU A 9 2.59 -13.94 10.25
C LEU A 9 3.46 -13.55 9.06
N VAL A 10 3.27 -12.33 8.57
CA VAL A 10 4.09 -11.74 7.52
C VAL A 10 4.95 -10.65 8.16
N GLN A 11 6.25 -10.85 8.15
CA GLN A 11 7.21 -9.87 8.66
C GLN A 11 7.38 -8.75 7.64
N LEU A 12 7.28 -7.50 8.09
CA LEU A 12 7.65 -6.34 7.29
C LEU A 12 9.12 -6.01 7.56
N ASP A 13 9.93 -5.95 6.51
CA ASP A 13 11.31 -5.52 6.59
C ASP A 13 11.36 -3.99 6.54
N PHE A 14 11.84 -3.36 7.61
CA PHE A 14 12.01 -1.90 7.70
C PHE A 14 13.45 -1.56 7.31
N PRO A 15 13.70 -1.00 6.12
CA PRO A 15 15.04 -0.55 5.76
C PRO A 15 15.49 0.57 6.70
N SER A 16 16.81 0.71 6.88
CA SER A 16 17.37 1.86 7.60
C SER A 16 16.89 3.16 6.94
N ASP A 17 16.49 4.12 7.77
CA ASP A 17 16.01 5.45 7.36
C ASP A 17 14.68 5.47 6.57
N CYS A 18 13.90 4.39 6.62
CA CYS A 18 12.57 4.31 6.02
C CYS A 18 11.48 4.05 7.06
N ASN A 19 10.30 4.62 6.82
CA ASN A 19 9.07 4.31 7.55
C ASN A 19 8.11 3.56 6.63
N ILE A 20 7.33 2.63 7.19
CA ILE A 20 6.30 1.88 6.46
C ILE A 20 4.93 2.26 7.00
N ILE A 21 4.01 2.57 6.10
CA ILE A 21 2.59 2.79 6.40
C ILE A 21 1.80 1.72 5.65
N LEU A 22 1.06 0.88 6.38
CA LEU A 22 0.20 -0.16 5.82
C LEU A 22 -1.26 0.20 6.09
N GLY A 23 -2.09 0.08 5.07
CA GLY A 23 -3.52 0.36 5.15
C GLY A 23 -4.34 -0.50 4.20
N GLN A 24 -5.66 -0.36 4.30
CA GLN A 24 -6.62 -0.97 3.38
C GLN A 24 -7.39 0.13 2.67
N SER A 25 -7.49 0.02 1.35
CA SER A 25 -8.27 0.93 0.52
C SER A 25 -9.11 0.13 -0.49
N HIS A 26 -9.81 0.83 -1.37
CA HIS A 26 -10.59 0.27 -2.47
C HIS A 26 -10.51 1.21 -3.68
N PHE A 27 -10.82 0.67 -4.86
CA PHE A 27 -10.80 1.37 -6.15
C PHE A 27 -9.39 1.77 -6.65
N ILE A 28 -9.20 1.64 -7.97
CA ILE A 28 -7.89 1.75 -8.63
C ILE A 28 -7.25 3.14 -8.49
N LYS A 29 -8.07 4.18 -8.33
CA LYS A 29 -7.58 5.55 -8.15
C LYS A 29 -6.81 5.75 -6.85
N THR A 30 -6.87 4.80 -5.90
CA THR A 30 -6.06 4.80 -4.67
C THR A 30 -4.58 5.08 -4.95
N VAL A 31 -4.00 4.48 -6.00
CA VAL A 31 -2.56 4.66 -6.30
C VAL A 31 -2.24 6.10 -6.69
N GLU A 32 -3.08 6.73 -7.51
CA GLU A 32 -2.92 8.13 -7.94
C GLU A 32 -3.16 9.10 -6.78
N ASP A 33 -4.22 8.89 -6.00
CA ASP A 33 -4.58 9.80 -4.90
C ASP A 33 -3.52 9.76 -3.80
N LEU A 34 -2.94 8.59 -3.51
CA LEU A 34 -1.82 8.47 -2.58
C LEU A 34 -0.53 9.07 -3.14
N PHE A 35 -0.27 8.89 -4.44
CA PHE A 35 0.87 9.54 -5.10
C PHE A 35 0.79 11.06 -4.97
N GLU A 36 -0.37 11.65 -5.29
CA GLU A 36 -0.61 13.09 -5.16
C GLU A 36 -0.46 13.55 -3.71
N ALA A 37 -1.04 12.82 -2.75
CA ALA A 37 -0.94 13.14 -1.33
C ALA A 37 0.51 13.14 -0.83
N LEU A 38 1.35 12.19 -1.25
CA LEU A 38 2.75 12.14 -0.87
C LEU A 38 3.59 13.19 -1.61
N ALA A 39 3.43 13.31 -2.94
CA ALA A 39 4.18 14.25 -3.76
C ALA A 39 3.95 15.71 -3.36
N THR A 40 2.75 16.05 -2.90
CA THR A 40 2.40 17.42 -2.45
C THR A 40 2.73 17.69 -0.99
N SER A 41 3.09 16.67 -0.20
CA SER A 41 3.38 16.83 1.23
C SER A 41 4.73 17.49 1.52
N SER A 42 5.76 17.24 0.69
CA SER A 42 7.09 17.82 0.84
C SER A 42 7.90 17.69 -0.46
N PRO A 43 8.65 18.75 -0.85
CA PRO A 43 9.44 18.73 -2.09
C PRO A 43 10.66 17.78 -2.05
N ALA A 44 11.03 17.29 -0.87
CA ALA A 44 12.18 16.40 -0.69
C ALA A 44 11.77 14.96 -0.31
N LEU A 45 10.47 14.67 -0.21
CA LEU A 45 10.01 13.34 0.19
C LEU A 45 10.34 12.31 -0.89
N GLN A 46 11.04 11.25 -0.50
CA GLN A 46 11.19 10.05 -1.29
C GLN A 46 10.21 9.00 -0.78
N PHE A 47 9.48 8.37 -1.69
CA PHE A 47 8.46 7.39 -1.33
C PHE A 47 8.29 6.33 -2.42
N GLY A 48 7.74 5.19 -2.02
CA GLY A 48 7.18 4.19 -2.90
C GLY A 48 5.79 3.80 -2.40
N ILE A 49 4.87 3.52 -3.31
CA ILE A 49 3.50 3.08 -2.99
C ILE A 49 3.25 1.77 -3.74
N ALA A 50 2.49 0.87 -3.13
CA ALA A 50 1.96 -0.32 -3.79
C ALA A 50 0.52 -0.54 -3.31
N PHE A 51 -0.38 -0.88 -4.23
CA PHE A 51 -1.80 -1.15 -3.98
C PHE A 51 -2.21 -2.47 -4.63
N CYS A 52 -2.76 -3.38 -3.83
CA CYS A 52 -3.26 -4.68 -4.32
C CYS A 52 -4.66 -4.52 -4.90
N GLU A 53 -4.80 -4.57 -6.22
CA GLU A 53 -6.10 -4.59 -6.88
C GLU A 53 -6.85 -5.89 -6.53
N ALA A 54 -8.02 -5.77 -5.92
CA ALA A 54 -8.76 -6.92 -5.40
C ALA A 54 -9.69 -7.60 -6.42
N SER A 55 -9.74 -7.12 -7.67
CA SER A 55 -10.61 -7.62 -8.73
C SER A 55 -10.02 -7.33 -10.11
N GLY A 56 -10.62 -7.84 -11.19
CA GLY A 56 -10.14 -7.59 -12.55
C GLY A 56 -8.82 -8.32 -12.81
N ASP A 57 -7.79 -7.60 -13.24
CA ASP A 57 -6.47 -8.18 -13.51
C ASP A 57 -5.71 -8.56 -12.22
N CYS A 58 -6.17 -8.08 -11.06
CA CYS A 58 -5.60 -8.36 -9.74
C CYS A 58 -4.10 -8.06 -9.63
N LEU A 59 -3.68 -6.92 -10.19
CA LEU A 59 -2.27 -6.52 -10.22
C LEU A 59 -1.88 -5.70 -8.98
N ILE A 60 -0.59 -5.71 -8.67
CA ILE A 60 0.02 -4.70 -7.79
C ILE A 60 0.19 -3.42 -8.60
N ARG A 61 -0.49 -2.34 -8.19
CA ARG A 61 -0.39 -1.01 -8.78
C ARG A 61 0.61 -0.18 -7.97
N PHE A 62 1.55 0.50 -8.60
CA PHE A 62 2.62 1.28 -7.95
C PHE A 62 2.95 2.53 -8.75
#